data_AF-D6CR64-F1
#
_entry.id   AF-D6CR64-F1
#
_cell.length_a   1.000
_cell.length_b   1.000
_cell.length_c   1.000
_cell.angle_alpha   90.00
_cell.angle_beta   90.00
_cell.angle_gamma   90.00
#
_symmetry.space_group_name_H-M   'P 1'
#
loop_
_entity.id
_entity.type
_entity.pdbx_description
1 polymer ?
#
loop_
_entity_poly.entity_id
_entity_poly.type
_entity_poly.pdbx_seq_one_letter_code
_entity_poly.pdbx_strand_id
1 'polypeptide(L)'
;MTAGLICVLSLALGACASTQGVEVQRETTQTFPATTLVQVLQQPPTQPFVRIAVLNAQAPAGTPLAQLLAQVQAKAAALGANAIVVQNLSQKVGGTLEYSPSGGQFSTTPSEIAPRLRAEAIRLAE
;
A
#
# COMPACT_ATOMS: atom_id res chain seq x y z
N MET A 1 17.10 56.02 0.11
CA MET A 1 17.13 54.99 1.17
C MET A 1 15.68 54.69 1.56
N THR A 2 15.07 53.66 0.96
CA THR A 2 13.70 53.25 1.26
C THR A 2 13.72 51.81 1.73
N ALA A 3 13.23 51.64 2.95
CA ALA A 3 12.97 50.40 3.65
C ALA A 3 12.02 49.48 2.88
N GLY A 4 12.07 48.17 3.15
CA GLY A 4 11.05 47.26 2.65
C GLY A 4 11.41 45.79 2.72
N LEU A 5 11.74 45.31 3.92
CA LEU A 5 11.82 43.89 4.26
C LEU A 5 10.45 43.23 4.02
N ILE A 6 10.30 42.41 2.96
CA ILE A 6 9.17 41.48 2.83
C ILE A 6 9.71 40.08 2.53
N CYS A 7 9.68 39.32 3.61
CA CYS A 7 9.81 37.89 3.75
C CYS A 7 8.82 37.16 2.82
N VAL A 8 9.31 36.58 1.71
CA VAL A 8 8.55 35.56 0.97
C VAL A 8 8.98 34.20 1.54
N LEU A 9 8.25 33.85 2.59
CA LEU A 9 8.28 32.58 3.30
C LEU A 9 7.70 31.49 2.37
N SER A 10 8.53 30.93 1.50
CA SER A 10 8.18 29.79 0.65
C SER A 10 8.07 28.53 1.51
N LEU A 11 6.92 28.36 2.15
CA LEU A 11 6.49 27.13 2.83
C LEU A 11 6.39 25.98 1.82
N ALA A 12 7.53 25.36 1.51
CA ALA A 12 7.58 24.05 0.87
C ALA A 12 7.27 22.98 1.93
N LEU A 13 6.02 22.91 2.39
CA LEU A 13 5.51 21.71 3.06
C LEU A 13 5.26 20.64 2.00
N GLY A 14 6.35 20.06 1.49
CA GLY A 14 6.32 18.74 0.89
C GLY A 14 6.04 17.74 2.00
N ALA A 15 4.78 17.62 2.39
CA ALA A 15 4.32 16.54 3.23
C ALA A 15 4.60 15.23 2.47
N CYS A 16 5.74 14.61 2.75
CA CYS A 16 5.98 13.21 2.46
C CYS A 16 4.87 12.44 3.20
N ALA A 17 3.77 12.19 2.49
CA ALA A 17 2.80 11.19 2.88
C ALA A 17 3.55 9.86 2.89
N SER A 18 4.16 9.54 4.04
CA SER A 18 4.68 8.22 4.30
C SER A 18 3.49 7.30 4.12
N THR A 19 3.49 6.49 3.06
CA THR A 19 2.47 5.47 2.79
C THR A 19 2.59 4.41 3.88
N GLN A 20 2.06 4.73 5.07
CA GLN A 20 1.96 3.85 6.22
C GLN A 20 0.97 2.76 5.83
N GLY A 21 1.48 1.60 5.45
CA GLY A 21 0.64 0.47 5.06
C GLY A 21 1.22 -0.42 3.98
N VAL A 22 2.27 0.02 3.25
CA VAL A 22 2.95 -0.82 2.24
C VAL A 22 4.43 -0.98 2.62
N GLU A 23 4.76 -2.16 3.13
CA GLU A 23 6.12 -2.60 3.39
C GLU A 23 6.78 -3.08 2.09
N VAL A 24 8.00 -2.62 1.83
CA VAL A 24 8.75 -2.93 0.61
C VAL A 24 9.98 -3.75 0.96
N GLN A 25 10.04 -4.99 0.49
CA GLN A 25 11.21 -5.85 0.58
C GLN A 25 11.85 -5.94 -0.81
N ARG A 26 12.94 -5.20 -1.03
CA ARG A 26 13.68 -5.26 -2.30
C ARG A 26 14.37 -6.60 -2.49
N GLU A 27 14.27 -7.15 -3.69
CA GLU A 27 14.93 -8.42 -4.07
C GLU A 27 16.04 -8.23 -5.10
N THR A 28 16.18 -7.02 -5.66
CA THR A 28 17.25 -6.67 -6.59
C THR A 28 18.00 -5.41 -6.13
N THR A 29 19.28 -5.33 -6.51
CA THR A 29 20.11 -4.12 -6.40
C THR A 29 19.99 -3.21 -7.62
N GLN A 30 19.39 -3.69 -8.72
CA GLN A 30 19.17 -2.91 -9.92
C GLN A 30 18.09 -1.85 -9.69
N THR A 31 18.34 -0.63 -10.16
CA THR A 31 17.37 0.46 -10.09
C THR A 31 16.75 0.66 -11.47
N PHE A 32 15.43 0.77 -11.49
CA PHE A 32 14.65 0.96 -12.71
C PHE A 32 13.96 2.33 -12.67
N PRO A 33 13.78 3.01 -13.83
CA PRO A 33 12.98 4.23 -13.88
C PRO A 33 11.53 3.90 -13.55
N ALA A 34 10.87 4.83 -12.84
CA ALA A 34 9.46 4.72 -12.52
C ALA A 34 8.61 4.55 -13.79
N THR A 35 7.57 3.73 -13.68
CA THR A 35 6.64 3.44 -14.77
C THR A 35 5.32 4.18 -14.55
N THR A 36 4.58 4.44 -15.62
CA THR A 36 3.24 5.05 -15.54
C THR A 36 2.14 4.00 -15.46
N LEU A 37 2.36 2.84 -16.08
CA LEU A 37 1.40 1.74 -16.14
C LEU A 37 2.00 0.51 -15.48
N VAL A 38 1.23 -0.09 -14.58
CA VAL A 38 1.57 -1.34 -13.89
C VAL A 38 0.44 -2.32 -14.12
N GLN A 39 0.72 -3.41 -14.80
CA GLN A 39 -0.27 -4.46 -15.06
C GLN A 39 -0.50 -5.30 -13.79
N VAL A 40 -1.75 -5.55 -13.44
CA VAL A 40 -2.10 -6.43 -12.32
C VAL A 40 -2.30 -7.84 -12.85
N LEU A 41 -1.44 -8.76 -12.43
CA LEU A 41 -1.46 -10.16 -12.80
C LEU A 41 -1.92 -11.02 -11.61
N GLN A 42 -2.70 -12.08 -11.91
CA GLN A 42 -3.09 -13.07 -10.91
C GLN A 42 -2.08 -14.21 -10.78
N GLN A 43 -1.28 -14.42 -11.84
CA GLN A 43 -0.27 -15.48 -11.93
C GLN A 43 1.03 -14.90 -12.50
N PRO A 44 2.20 -15.48 -12.15
CA PRO A 44 3.46 -15.10 -12.76
C PRO A 44 3.42 -15.28 -14.29
N PRO A 45 3.99 -14.34 -15.05
CA PRO A 45 4.03 -14.44 -16.51
C PRO A 45 5.03 -15.51 -16.97
N THR A 46 4.80 -16.09 -18.15
CA THR A 46 5.67 -17.12 -18.75
C THR A 46 6.94 -16.55 -19.40
N GLN A 47 6.90 -15.28 -19.81
CA GLN A 47 8.05 -14.59 -20.39
C GLN A 47 9.09 -14.23 -19.31
N PRO A 48 10.37 -14.06 -19.64
CA PRO A 48 11.39 -13.69 -18.67
C PRO A 48 11.09 -12.35 -17.98
N PHE A 49 11.28 -12.31 -16.66
CA PHE A 49 11.04 -11.13 -15.85
C PHE A 49 12.06 -11.02 -14.71
N VAL A 50 12.26 -9.80 -14.22
CA VAL A 50 13.06 -9.49 -13.03
C VAL A 50 12.13 -9.15 -11.88
N ARG A 51 12.29 -9.82 -10.74
CA ARG A 51 11.58 -9.47 -9.49
C ARG A 51 12.30 -8.30 -8.85
N ILE A 52 11.61 -7.17 -8.72
CA ILE A 52 12.17 -5.94 -8.14
C ILE A 52 12.03 -5.96 -6.62
N ALA A 53 10.83 -6.23 -6.14
CA ALA A 53 10.51 -6.22 -4.73
C ALA A 53 9.24 -7.02 -4.44
N VAL A 54 9.13 -7.48 -3.20
CA VAL A 54 7.88 -7.94 -2.61
C VAL A 54 7.26 -6.78 -1.84
N LEU A 55 5.99 -6.52 -2.08
CA LEU A 55 5.18 -5.51 -1.42
C LEU A 55 4.17 -6.19 -0.52
N ASN A 56 4.27 -5.97 0.79
CA ASN A 56 3.26 -6.43 1.74
C ASN A 56 2.43 -5.22 2.15
N ALA A 57 1.13 -5.29 1.93
CA ALA A 57 0.22 -4.21 2.24
C ALA A 57 -0.92 -4.65 3.14
N GLN A 58 -1.25 -3.81 4.11
CA GLN A 58 -2.34 -4.05 5.05
C GLN A 58 -3.03 -2.73 5.38
N ALA A 59 -4.35 -2.78 5.53
CA ALA A 59 -5.12 -1.62 5.96
C ALA A 59 -6.14 -2.01 7.05
N PRO A 60 -6.65 -1.03 7.82
CA PRO A 60 -7.65 -1.27 8.85
C PRO A 60 -8.89 -1.97 8.29
N ALA A 61 -9.57 -2.70 9.16
CA ALA A 61 -10.82 -3.36 8.82
C ALA A 61 -11.86 -2.34 8.31
N GLY A 62 -12.63 -2.75 7.30
CA GLY A 62 -13.54 -1.85 6.58
C GLY A 62 -12.92 -1.04 5.44
N THR A 63 -11.58 -1.04 5.28
CA THR A 63 -10.93 -0.38 4.14
C THR A 63 -11.20 -1.15 2.83
N PRO A 64 -11.60 -0.49 1.72
CA PRO A 64 -11.79 -1.16 0.44
C PRO A 64 -10.49 -1.77 -0.11
N LEU A 65 -10.54 -3.04 -0.53
CA LEU A 65 -9.39 -3.73 -1.12
C LEU A 65 -8.84 -3.00 -2.35
N ALA A 66 -9.71 -2.40 -3.17
CA ALA A 66 -9.33 -1.63 -4.35
C ALA A 66 -8.44 -0.42 -4.01
N GLN A 67 -8.69 0.22 -2.86
CA GLN A 67 -7.87 1.33 -2.38
C GLN A 67 -6.47 0.85 -1.97
N LEU A 68 -6.38 -0.29 -1.28
CA LEU A 68 -5.11 -0.91 -0.93
C LEU A 68 -4.33 -1.36 -2.19
N LEU A 69 -5.04 -1.93 -3.18
CA LEU A 69 -4.44 -2.32 -4.46
C LEU A 69 -3.88 -1.13 -5.22
N ALA A 70 -4.60 -0.01 -5.27
CA ALA A 70 -4.13 1.22 -5.91
C ALA A 70 -2.85 1.76 -5.25
N GLN A 71 -2.75 1.70 -3.92
CA GLN A 71 -1.54 2.09 -3.18
C GLN A 71 -0.35 1.17 -3.51
N VAL A 72 -0.58 -0.14 -3.55
CA VAL A 72 0.44 -1.14 -3.94
C VAL A 72 0.90 -0.90 -5.38
N GLN A 73 -0.04 -0.64 -6.29
CA GLN A 73 0.26 -0.36 -7.69
C GLN A 73 1.09 0.91 -7.86
N ALA A 74 0.71 2.01 -7.20
CA ALA A 74 1.47 3.25 -7.20
C ALA A 74 2.88 3.07 -6.61
N LYS A 75 3.01 2.25 -5.56
CA LYS A 75 4.32 1.95 -4.97
C LYS A 75 5.18 1.12 -5.93
N ALA A 76 4.62 0.10 -6.57
CA ALA A 76 5.30 -0.70 -7.58
C ALA A 76 5.75 0.13 -8.78
N ALA A 77 4.89 1.06 -9.24
CA ALA A 77 5.19 2.00 -10.30
C ALA A 77 6.40 2.87 -9.98
N ALA A 78 6.43 3.42 -8.76
CA ALA A 78 7.56 4.22 -8.26
C ALA A 78 8.86 3.42 -8.10
N LEU A 79 8.78 2.08 -7.96
CA LEU A 79 9.93 1.18 -7.94
C LEU A 79 10.41 0.77 -9.35
N GLY A 80 9.68 1.16 -10.40
CA GLY A 80 9.99 0.85 -11.79
C GLY A 80 9.49 -0.52 -12.27
N ALA A 81 8.54 -1.13 -11.55
CA ALA A 81 7.85 -2.33 -11.99
C ALA A 81 6.83 -2.01 -13.09
N ASN A 82 6.69 -2.87 -14.10
CA ASN A 82 5.65 -2.74 -15.12
C ASN A 82 4.51 -3.75 -14.92
N ALA A 83 4.65 -4.70 -14.00
CA ALA A 83 3.60 -5.57 -13.57
C ALA A 83 3.71 -5.91 -12.07
N ILE A 84 2.58 -6.27 -11.46
CA ILE A 84 2.51 -6.83 -10.11
C ILE A 84 1.77 -8.16 -10.14
N VAL A 85 2.28 -9.18 -9.45
CA VAL A 85 1.55 -10.43 -9.23
C VAL A 85 0.90 -10.36 -7.85
N VAL A 86 -0.43 -10.30 -7.77
CA VAL A 86 -1.14 -9.99 -6.52
C VAL A 86 -1.76 -11.24 -5.92
N GLN A 87 -1.55 -11.41 -4.62
CA GLN A 87 -2.19 -12.41 -3.77
C GLN A 87 -3.05 -11.69 -2.71
N ASN A 88 -4.34 -12.01 -2.70
CA ASN A 88 -5.26 -11.51 -1.68
C ASN A 88 -5.18 -12.40 -0.43
N LEU A 89 -4.70 -11.83 0.67
CA LEU A 89 -4.53 -12.49 1.97
C LEU A 89 -5.47 -11.89 3.03
N SER A 90 -6.53 -11.21 2.60
CA SER A 90 -7.50 -10.55 3.49
C SER A 90 -8.11 -11.55 4.47
N GLN A 91 -8.27 -11.12 5.72
CA GLN A 91 -8.78 -11.97 6.79
C GLN A 91 -10.08 -11.40 7.34
N LYS A 92 -11.03 -12.28 7.64
CA LYS A 92 -12.22 -11.92 8.41
C LYS A 92 -11.84 -11.85 9.88
N VAL A 93 -11.95 -10.66 10.46
CA VAL A 93 -11.82 -10.44 11.90
C VAL A 93 -13.17 -10.74 12.52
N GLY A 94 -13.19 -11.72 13.43
CA GLY A 94 -14.42 -12.15 14.10
C GLY A 94 -14.99 -11.03 14.97
N GLY A 95 -16.32 -11.02 15.11
CA GLY A 95 -17.00 -10.14 16.06
C GLY A 95 -16.92 -10.71 17.47
N THR A 96 -16.82 -9.84 18.46
CA THR A 96 -16.80 -10.21 19.88
C THR A 96 -18.07 -9.70 20.55
N LEU A 97 -18.68 -10.52 21.40
CA LEU A 97 -19.74 -10.11 22.30
C LEU A 97 -19.18 -10.12 23.72
N GLU A 98 -19.10 -8.95 24.34
CA GLU A 98 -18.55 -8.76 25.67
C GLU A 98 -19.67 -8.36 26.63
N TYR A 99 -19.76 -9.06 27.75
CA TYR A 99 -20.75 -8.80 28.78
C TYR A 99 -20.07 -8.17 30.00
N SER A 100 -20.57 -7.01 30.45
CA SER A 100 -20.09 -6.32 31.64
C SER A 100 -21.03 -6.57 32.83
N PRO A 101 -20.65 -7.40 33.81
CA PRO A 101 -21.53 -7.78 34.91
C PRO A 101 -21.77 -6.66 35.93
N SER A 102 -20.89 -5.65 35.99
CA SER A 102 -21.02 -4.51 36.92
C SER A 102 -22.09 -3.50 36.50
N GLY A 103 -22.55 -3.55 35.25
CA GLY A 103 -23.60 -2.66 34.73
C GLY A 103 -24.69 -3.36 33.91
N GLY A 104 -24.63 -4.70 33.73
CA GLY A 104 -25.59 -5.46 32.93
C GLY A 104 -25.54 -5.15 31.42
N GLN A 105 -24.46 -4.52 30.95
CA GLN A 105 -24.34 -4.05 29.58
C GLN A 105 -23.74 -5.11 28.67
N PHE A 106 -24.24 -5.16 27.43
CA PHE A 106 -23.67 -5.94 26.34
C PHE A 106 -22.98 -5.00 25.36
N SER A 107 -21.73 -5.30 25.01
CA SER A 107 -21.01 -4.65 23.93
C SER A 107 -20.80 -5.66 22.80
N THR A 108 -21.08 -5.25 21.57
CA THR A 108 -20.89 -6.12 20.40
C THR A 108 -20.02 -5.42 19.38
N THR A 109 -18.90 -6.04 19.02
CA THR A 109 -18.07 -5.64 17.89
C THR A 109 -18.49 -6.48 16.67
N PRO A 110 -18.93 -5.88 15.56
CA PRO A 110 -19.30 -6.64 14.37
C PRO A 110 -18.07 -7.30 13.72
N SER A 111 -18.30 -8.34 12.93
CA SER A 111 -17.21 -8.92 12.12
C SER A 111 -16.88 -7.98 10.96
N GLU A 112 -15.60 -7.74 10.75
CA GLU A 112 -15.11 -6.90 9.65
C GLU A 112 -14.03 -7.62 8.85
N ILE A 113 -13.79 -7.19 7.61
CA ILE A 113 -12.72 -7.72 6.77
C ILE A 113 -11.52 -6.78 6.91
N ALA A 114 -10.40 -7.31 7.41
CA ALA A 114 -9.11 -6.64 7.39
C ALA A 114 -8.41 -6.95 6.05
N PRO A 115 -8.31 -5.97 5.13
CA PRO A 115 -7.68 -6.20 3.84
C PRO A 115 -6.17 -6.37 3.99
N ARG A 116 -5.65 -7.42 3.35
CA ARG A 116 -4.22 -7.69 3.28
C ARG A 116 -3.86 -8.18 1.89
N LEU A 117 -2.83 -7.58 1.31
CA LEU A 117 -2.31 -7.91 -0.01
C LEU A 117 -0.83 -8.23 0.09
N ARG A 118 -0.41 -9.25 -0.64
CA ARG A 118 1.00 -9.48 -0.97
C ARG A 118 1.13 -9.36 -2.47
N ALA A 119 2.05 -8.54 -2.94
CA ALA A 119 2.28 -8.34 -4.36
C ALA A 119 3.76 -8.47 -4.71
N GLU A 120 4.06 -9.19 -5.77
CA GLU A 120 5.41 -9.24 -6.33
C GLU A 120 5.53 -8.20 -7.43
N ALA A 121 6.33 -7.18 -7.21
CA ALA A 121 6.62 -6.14 -8.19
C ALA A 121 7.67 -6.67 -9.16
N ILE A 122 7.29 -6.80 -10.43
CA ILE A 122 8.14 -7.37 -11.47
C ILE A 122 8.32 -6.42 -12.64
N ARG A 123 9.42 -6.61 -13.34
CA ARG A 123 9.69 -5.99 -14.63
C ARG A 123 9.85 -7.06 -15.68
N LEU A 124 8.93 -7.08 -16.63
CA LEU A 124 9.01 -7.93 -17.82
C LEU A 124 10.21 -7.49 -18.67
N ALA A 125 10.98 -8.44 -19.19
CA ALA A 125 11.97 -8.15 -20.21
C ALA A 125 11.25 -7.84 -21.53
N GLU A 126 11.64 -6.74 -22.19
CA GLU A 126 11.20 -6.39 -23.54
C GLU A 126 11.93 -7.20 -24.60
#